data_AF-A0AAQ3S2I1-F1
#
_entry.id   AF-A0AAQ3S2I1-F1
#
_cell.length_a   1.000
_cell.length_b   1.000
_cell.length_c   1.000
_cell.angle_alpha   90.00
_cell.angle_beta   90.00
_cell.angle_gamma   90.00
#
_symmetry.space_group_name_H-M   'P 1'
#
loop_
_entity.id
_entity.type
_entity.pdbx_description
1 polymer ?
#
loop_
_entity_poly.entity_id
_entity_poly.type
_entity_poly.pdbx_seq_one_letter_code
_entity_poly.pdbx_strand_id
1 'polypeptide(L)'
;MQLKLKHTINDKILIYPGYVPAPGVKYRVFHYGLRFSVGNWSFDKADWRNVDVVNKCWAKFPDPPDSSTLGVDNKEDLQRDLLSIECAKTLNEALNLHHQRRCSSDNSLKSEGEERKEESVVSRVSNLDANDDSTNNNITTEESESVQKDEMPSSFRFWMIFLWAFSGVGFLVVIFMVYSGHRRRGTRSKQGRRRRSLHSGFMEMNGRDRRSDVSL
;
A
#
# COMPACT_ATOMS: atom_id res chain seq x y z
N MET A 1 5.38 -19.77 22.29
CA MET A 1 4.21 -20.12 21.45
C MET A 1 4.68 -20.17 20.01
N GLN A 2 4.76 -21.34 19.36
CA GLN A 2 5.15 -21.47 17.95
C GLN A 2 3.88 -21.71 17.12
N LEU A 3 3.60 -20.79 16.18
CA LEU A 3 2.49 -20.93 15.24
C LEU A 3 2.85 -22.02 14.21
N LYS A 4 2.12 -23.14 14.22
CA LYS A 4 2.25 -24.22 13.22
C LYS A 4 1.40 -23.88 11.99
N LEU A 5 1.89 -22.99 11.13
CA LEU A 5 1.25 -22.69 9.85
C LEU A 5 1.53 -23.81 8.84
N LYS A 6 0.48 -24.36 8.23
CA LYS A 6 0.58 -25.30 7.11
C LYS A 6 0.26 -24.57 5.81
N HIS A 7 1.25 -24.46 4.92
CA HIS A 7 1.06 -23.89 3.60
C HIS A 7 0.40 -24.92 2.66
N THR A 8 -0.63 -24.50 1.94
CA THR A 8 -1.31 -25.30 0.89
C THR A 8 -1.36 -24.48 -0.38
N ILE A 9 -0.95 -25.06 -1.51
CA ILE A 9 -1.03 -24.43 -2.83
C ILE A 9 -2.28 -24.98 -3.53
N ASN A 10 -3.12 -24.09 -4.05
CA ASN A 10 -4.32 -24.45 -4.80
C ASN A 10 -4.54 -23.43 -5.92
N ASP A 11 -4.49 -23.89 -7.17
CA ASP A 11 -4.65 -23.11 -8.39
C ASP A 11 -6.13 -22.85 -8.74
N LYS A 12 -7.08 -23.43 -8.01
CA LYS A 12 -8.53 -23.33 -8.26
C LYS A 12 -9.24 -22.31 -7.40
N ILE A 13 -8.52 -21.60 -6.53
CA ILE A 13 -9.11 -20.65 -5.58
C ILE A 13 -9.12 -19.21 -6.11
N LEU A 14 -8.09 -18.82 -6.85
CA LEU A 14 -7.82 -17.44 -7.22
C LEU A 14 -7.56 -17.32 -8.71
N ILE A 15 -8.09 -16.27 -9.31
CA ILE A 15 -7.81 -15.88 -10.70
C ILE A 15 -7.52 -14.38 -10.78
N TYR A 16 -6.63 -14.00 -11.69
CA TYR A 16 -6.40 -12.62 -12.06
C TYR A 16 -7.35 -12.22 -13.19
N PRO A 17 -8.01 -11.04 -13.13
CA PRO A 17 -8.67 -10.47 -14.29
C PRO A 17 -7.71 -10.38 -15.50
N GLY A 18 -8.23 -10.54 -16.72
CA GLY A 18 -7.41 -10.62 -17.93
C GLY A 18 -6.78 -11.98 -18.21
N TYR A 19 -7.03 -13.01 -17.40
CA TYR A 19 -6.63 -14.39 -17.69
C TYR A 19 -7.86 -15.23 -18.10
N VAL A 20 -7.66 -16.13 -19.06
CA VAL A 20 -8.69 -17.09 -19.47
C VAL A 20 -8.91 -18.09 -18.32
N PRO A 21 -10.15 -18.25 -17.82
CA PRO A 21 -10.44 -19.21 -16.76
C PRO A 21 -10.19 -20.64 -17.18
N ALA A 22 -9.56 -21.44 -16.31
CA ALA A 22 -9.41 -22.86 -16.57
C ALA A 22 -10.79 -23.56 -16.65
N PRO A 23 -11.00 -24.46 -17.64
CA PRO A 23 -12.27 -25.16 -17.80
C PRO A 23 -12.69 -25.91 -16.52
N GLY A 24 -13.95 -25.71 -16.11
CA GLY A 24 -14.53 -26.39 -14.95
C GLY A 24 -14.05 -25.88 -13.58
N VAL A 25 -13.23 -24.82 -13.52
CA VAL A 25 -12.78 -24.23 -12.26
C VAL A 25 -13.74 -23.14 -11.79
N LYS A 26 -14.14 -23.20 -10.51
CA LYS A 26 -14.95 -22.18 -9.84
C LYS A 26 -14.07 -21.40 -8.86
N TYR A 27 -13.45 -20.34 -9.36
CA TYR A 27 -12.64 -19.45 -8.55
C TYR A 27 -13.49 -18.75 -7.49
N ARG A 28 -12.86 -18.45 -6.34
CA ARG A 28 -13.50 -17.80 -5.19
C ARG A 28 -12.96 -16.39 -4.94
N VAL A 29 -11.78 -16.08 -5.46
CA VAL A 29 -11.07 -14.84 -5.19
C VAL A 29 -10.59 -14.24 -6.51
N PHE A 30 -10.94 -12.98 -6.75
CA PHE A 30 -10.27 -12.17 -7.76
C PHE A 30 -9.05 -11.48 -7.18
N HIS A 31 -7.93 -11.57 -7.87
CA HIS A 31 -6.73 -10.82 -7.52
C HIS A 31 -6.39 -9.81 -8.60
N TYR A 32 -6.77 -8.56 -8.37
CA TYR A 32 -6.60 -7.45 -9.33
C TYR A 32 -5.27 -6.70 -9.12
N GLY A 33 -4.19 -7.43 -8.81
CA GLY A 33 -2.88 -6.85 -8.55
C GLY A 33 -2.11 -6.44 -9.81
N LEU A 34 -2.50 -6.99 -10.97
CA LEU A 34 -1.87 -6.77 -12.26
C LEU A 34 -2.81 -5.97 -13.18
N ARG A 35 -2.23 -5.30 -14.17
CA ARG A 35 -2.98 -4.64 -15.25
C ARG A 35 -3.78 -5.65 -16.06
N PHE A 36 -5.00 -5.26 -16.44
CA PHE A 36 -5.84 -6.00 -17.39
C PHE A 36 -6.61 -5.04 -18.31
N SER A 37 -7.13 -5.57 -19.41
CA SER A 37 -7.80 -4.77 -20.45
C SER A 37 -8.97 -5.51 -21.07
N VAL A 38 -9.94 -4.72 -21.56
CA VAL A 38 -11.10 -5.18 -22.33
C VAL A 38 -11.26 -4.21 -23.49
N GLY A 39 -10.91 -4.65 -24.70
CA GLY A 39 -10.83 -3.77 -25.87
C GLY A 39 -9.89 -2.57 -25.63
N ASN A 40 -10.40 -1.36 -25.82
CA ASN A 40 -9.66 -0.10 -25.62
C ASN A 40 -9.63 0.37 -24.15
N TRP A 41 -10.37 -0.29 -23.27
CA TRP A 41 -10.39 0.04 -21.85
C TRP A 41 -9.35 -0.80 -21.10
N SER A 42 -8.68 -0.22 -20.10
CA SER A 42 -7.76 -0.95 -19.25
C SER A 42 -7.77 -0.42 -17.83
N PHE A 43 -7.42 -1.29 -16.88
CA PHE A 43 -7.29 -0.95 -15.48
C PHE A 43 -5.96 -1.50 -14.95
N ASP A 44 -5.20 -0.64 -14.28
CA ASP A 44 -4.03 -1.01 -13.50
C ASP A 44 -4.14 -0.41 -12.11
N LYS A 45 -4.08 -1.24 -11.07
CA LYS A 45 -4.07 -0.78 -9.67
C LYS A 45 -2.90 0.18 -9.40
N ALA A 46 -1.80 0.04 -10.13
CA ALA A 46 -0.62 0.89 -10.00
C ALA A 46 -0.91 2.38 -10.22
N ASP A 47 -1.82 2.69 -11.15
CA ASP A 47 -2.15 4.07 -11.54
C ASP A 47 -2.89 4.82 -10.42
N TRP A 48 -3.49 4.09 -9.48
CA TRP A 48 -4.32 4.64 -8.41
C TRP A 48 -3.62 4.71 -7.05
N ARG A 49 -2.30 4.43 -6.99
CA ARG A 49 -1.55 4.46 -5.72
C ARG A 49 -1.49 5.85 -5.07
N ASN A 50 -1.52 6.89 -5.90
CA ASN A 50 -1.39 8.28 -5.46
C ASN A 50 -2.72 9.05 -5.53
N VAL A 51 -3.82 8.38 -5.89
CA VAL A 51 -5.15 8.98 -5.99
C VAL A 51 -5.98 8.47 -4.81
N ASP A 52 -6.44 9.37 -3.96
CA ASP A 52 -7.27 9.00 -2.81
C ASP A 52 -8.74 8.79 -3.22
N VAL A 53 -8.99 7.70 -3.95
CA VAL A 53 -10.34 7.32 -4.37
C VAL A 53 -11.21 6.86 -3.19
N VAL A 54 -10.60 6.41 -2.10
CA VAL A 54 -11.31 5.85 -0.95
C VAL A 54 -11.91 6.95 -0.09
N ASN A 55 -11.13 7.97 0.27
CA ASN A 55 -11.61 9.04 1.16
C ASN A 55 -12.23 10.21 0.40
N LYS A 56 -11.88 10.42 -0.88
CA LYS A 56 -12.55 11.43 -1.70
C LYS A 56 -13.97 10.94 -2.02
N CYS A 57 -14.95 11.61 -1.43
CA CYS A 57 -16.34 11.25 -1.59
C CYS A 57 -16.76 11.15 -3.06
N TRP A 58 -17.46 10.06 -3.36
CA TRP A 58 -18.02 9.76 -4.68
C TRP A 58 -16.98 9.61 -5.81
N ALA A 59 -15.68 9.60 -5.47
CA ALA A 59 -14.64 9.23 -6.43
C ALA A 59 -14.80 7.75 -6.82
N LYS A 60 -14.44 7.41 -8.06
CA LYS A 60 -14.50 6.03 -8.54
C LYS A 60 -13.41 5.71 -9.55
N PHE A 61 -13.15 4.43 -9.73
CA PHE A 61 -12.32 3.93 -10.84
C PHE A 61 -13.07 4.12 -12.17
N PRO A 62 -12.37 4.12 -13.32
CA PRO A 62 -13.00 4.19 -14.62
C PRO A 62 -13.99 3.04 -14.80
N ASP A 63 -15.19 3.35 -15.28
CA ASP A 63 -16.19 2.33 -15.54
C ASP A 63 -15.70 1.40 -16.67
N PRO A 64 -15.85 0.08 -16.52
CA PRO A 64 -15.55 -0.85 -17.60
C PRO A 64 -16.57 -0.72 -18.74
N PRO A 65 -16.24 -1.19 -19.96
CA PRO A 65 -17.18 -1.23 -21.07
C PRO A 65 -18.41 -2.08 -20.73
N ASP A 66 -19.51 -1.84 -21.44
CA ASP A 66 -20.71 -2.65 -21.24
C ASP A 66 -20.53 -4.05 -21.82
N SER A 67 -21.01 -5.07 -21.12
CA SER A 67 -20.87 -6.47 -21.52
C SER A 67 -21.58 -6.79 -22.83
N SER A 68 -22.60 -6.02 -23.20
CA SER A 68 -23.31 -6.16 -24.48
C SER A 68 -22.43 -5.78 -25.69
N THR A 69 -21.35 -5.03 -25.48
CA THR A 69 -20.45 -4.58 -26.54
C THR A 69 -19.35 -5.58 -26.87
N LEU A 70 -19.26 -6.69 -26.13
CA LEU A 70 -18.22 -7.71 -26.34
C LEU A 70 -18.50 -8.57 -27.56
N GLY A 71 -17.45 -8.85 -28.33
CA GLY A 71 -17.48 -9.81 -29.43
C GLY A 71 -17.67 -11.24 -28.92
N VAL A 72 -18.49 -12.02 -29.60
CA VAL A 72 -18.85 -13.41 -29.20
C VAL A 72 -18.01 -14.46 -29.96
N ASP A 73 -17.03 -14.01 -30.76
CA ASP A 73 -16.29 -14.85 -31.70
C ASP A 73 -15.45 -15.92 -31.00
N ASN A 74 -14.86 -15.59 -29.84
CA ASN A 74 -14.12 -16.52 -29.00
C ASN A 74 -14.73 -16.59 -27.59
N LYS A 75 -15.25 -17.77 -27.22
CA LYS A 75 -15.87 -18.00 -25.91
C LYS A 75 -14.92 -17.83 -24.72
N GLU A 76 -13.66 -18.19 -24.89
CA GLU A 76 -12.65 -18.09 -23.84
C GLU A 76 -12.28 -16.64 -23.56
N ASP A 77 -12.05 -15.86 -24.61
CA ASP A 77 -11.81 -14.42 -24.52
C ASP A 77 -13.04 -13.68 -23.98
N LEU A 78 -14.24 -14.04 -24.44
CA LEU A 78 -15.49 -13.49 -23.92
C LEU A 78 -15.61 -13.74 -22.41
N GLN A 79 -15.31 -14.95 -21.94
CA GLN A 79 -15.38 -15.28 -20.53
C GLN A 79 -14.34 -14.50 -19.71
N ARG A 80 -13.11 -14.39 -20.20
CA ARG A 80 -12.06 -13.56 -19.59
C ARG A 80 -12.50 -12.10 -19.46
N ASP A 81 -13.06 -11.54 -20.54
CA ASP A 81 -13.45 -10.15 -20.62
C ASP A 81 -14.65 -9.86 -19.70
N LEU A 82 -15.64 -10.77 -19.66
CA LEU A 82 -16.76 -10.68 -18.72
C LEU A 82 -16.30 -10.66 -17.26
N LEU A 83 -15.36 -11.54 -16.88
CA LEU A 83 -14.80 -11.54 -15.51
C LEU A 83 -14.03 -10.25 -15.21
N SER A 84 -13.35 -9.70 -16.22
CA SER A 84 -12.60 -8.46 -16.08
C SER A 84 -13.54 -7.26 -15.87
N ILE A 85 -14.64 -7.20 -16.62
CA ILE A 85 -15.71 -6.23 -16.43
C ILE A 85 -16.34 -6.39 -15.04
N GLU A 86 -16.68 -7.63 -14.65
CA GLU A 86 -17.28 -7.92 -13.34
C GLU A 86 -16.37 -7.45 -12.20
N CYS A 87 -15.07 -7.76 -12.27
CA CYS A 87 -14.10 -7.30 -11.28
C CYS A 87 -14.10 -5.77 -11.11
N ALA A 88 -14.06 -5.01 -12.22
CA ALA A 88 -14.05 -3.56 -12.16
C ALA A 88 -15.38 -2.98 -11.65
N LYS A 89 -16.52 -3.55 -12.07
CA LYS A 89 -17.85 -3.18 -11.54
C LYS A 89 -17.93 -3.40 -10.04
N THR A 90 -17.48 -4.57 -9.56
CA THR A 90 -17.48 -4.89 -8.12
C THR A 90 -16.60 -3.94 -7.31
N LEU A 91 -15.44 -3.53 -7.85
CA LEU A 91 -14.59 -2.53 -7.18
C LEU A 91 -15.32 -1.19 -7.01
N ASN A 92 -15.97 -0.69 -8.05
CA ASN A 92 -16.73 0.55 -8.00
C ASN A 92 -17.98 0.44 -7.13
N GLU A 93 -18.67 -0.70 -7.14
CA GLU A 93 -19.82 -0.96 -6.26
C GLU A 93 -19.43 -0.95 -4.79
N ALA A 94 -18.34 -1.65 -4.43
CA ALA A 94 -17.82 -1.66 -3.06
C ALA A 94 -17.41 -0.25 -2.60
N LEU A 95 -16.81 0.53 -3.49
CA LEU A 95 -16.43 1.91 -3.21
C LEU A 95 -17.65 2.82 -3.01
N ASN A 96 -18.67 2.68 -3.86
CA ASN A 96 -19.93 3.38 -3.71
C ASN A 96 -20.60 3.06 -2.36
N LEU A 97 -20.67 1.78 -1.97
CA LEU A 97 -21.18 1.37 -0.65
C LEU A 97 -20.35 1.90 0.52
N HIS A 98 -19.04 2.10 0.32
CA HIS A 98 -18.19 2.77 1.30
C HIS A 98 -18.55 4.25 1.44
N HIS A 99 -18.68 4.96 0.31
CA HIS A 99 -19.02 6.37 0.28
C HIS A 99 -20.42 6.66 0.80
N GLN A 100 -21.43 5.85 0.45
CA GLN A 100 -22.79 5.99 0.99
C GLN A 100 -22.84 5.98 2.53
N ARG A 101 -21.92 5.26 3.18
CA ARG A 101 -21.86 5.20 4.64
C ARG A 101 -21.04 6.33 5.27
N ARG A 102 -20.13 6.95 4.51
CA ARG A 102 -19.10 7.86 5.03
C ARG A 102 -19.32 9.31 4.61
N CYS A 103 -19.90 9.52 3.45
CA CYS A 103 -20.06 10.82 2.82
C CYS A 103 -21.43 11.40 3.14
N SER A 104 -21.43 12.62 3.66
CA SER A 104 -22.66 13.39 3.85
C SER A 104 -23.26 13.75 2.49
N SER A 105 -24.59 13.74 2.41
CA SER A 105 -25.38 14.08 1.22
C SER A 105 -25.05 15.46 0.63
N ASP A 106 -24.52 16.37 1.46
CA ASP A 106 -24.32 17.78 1.13
C ASP A 106 -22.99 18.10 0.44
N ASN A 107 -22.06 17.15 0.33
CA ASN A 107 -20.73 17.41 -0.25
C ASN A 107 -20.66 17.25 -1.77
N SER A 108 -21.76 16.89 -2.44
CA SER A 108 -21.75 16.72 -3.91
C SER A 108 -21.70 18.04 -4.70
N LEU A 109 -21.75 19.20 -4.04
CA LEU A 109 -21.77 20.52 -4.70
C LEU A 109 -20.46 21.32 -4.59
N LYS A 110 -19.40 20.80 -3.95
CA LYS A 110 -18.17 21.59 -3.68
C LYS A 110 -16.89 21.09 -4.35
N SER A 111 -16.96 20.16 -5.31
CA SER A 111 -15.74 19.72 -6.02
C SER A 111 -15.81 19.83 -7.53
N GLU A 112 -16.25 20.97 -8.06
CA GLU A 112 -15.81 21.43 -9.37
C GLU A 112 -15.57 22.93 -9.30
N GLY A 113 -14.31 23.34 -9.44
CA GLY A 113 -13.94 24.75 -9.42
C GLY A 113 -12.49 25.01 -9.08
N GLU A 114 -11.55 24.51 -9.87
CA GLU A 114 -10.27 25.19 -10.02
C GLU A 114 -9.65 24.90 -11.40
N GLU A 115 -10.18 25.57 -12.42
CA GLU A 115 -9.36 26.00 -13.56
C GLU A 115 -9.39 27.52 -13.60
N ARG A 116 -8.21 28.12 -13.37
CA ARG A 116 -7.97 29.55 -13.51
C ARG A 116 -8.01 29.92 -14.98
N LYS A 117 -8.87 30.88 -15.34
CA LYS A 117 -8.54 31.90 -16.34
C LYS A 117 -9.05 33.25 -15.88
N GLU A 118 -8.11 34.17 -15.72
CA GLU A 118 -8.34 35.60 -15.71
C GLU A 118 -8.89 36.02 -17.08
N GLU A 119 -9.99 36.77 -17.11
CA GLU A 119 -10.05 37.97 -17.94
C GLU A 119 -11.19 38.89 -17.50
N SER A 120 -10.83 40.17 -17.43
CA SER A 120 -11.68 41.34 -17.28
C SER A 120 -12.88 41.37 -18.23
N VAL A 121 -13.98 42.00 -17.83
CA VAL A 121 -14.54 43.20 -18.51
C VAL A 121 -15.81 43.69 -17.79
N VAL A 122 -15.88 45.01 -17.74
CA VAL A 122 -16.82 45.93 -17.13
C VAL A 122 -18.23 45.86 -17.73
N SER A 123 -19.28 45.98 -16.90
CA SER A 123 -20.49 46.74 -17.28
C SER A 123 -21.17 47.37 -16.06
N ARG A 124 -21.18 48.71 -16.04
CA ARG A 124 -22.03 49.56 -15.20
C ARG A 124 -23.38 49.76 -15.89
N VAL A 125 -24.50 49.72 -15.16
CA VAL A 125 -25.68 50.60 -15.38
C VAL A 125 -26.47 50.73 -14.06
N SER A 126 -27.02 51.92 -13.85
CA SER A 126 -27.47 52.59 -12.63
C SER A 126 -28.99 52.53 -12.33
N ASN A 127 -29.29 52.58 -11.01
CA ASN A 127 -30.35 53.33 -10.27
C ASN A 127 -31.87 52.97 -10.29
N LEU A 128 -32.37 52.71 -9.06
CA LEU A 128 -33.56 53.25 -8.30
C LEU A 128 -34.97 53.18 -8.96
N ASP A 129 -36.04 52.70 -8.31
CA ASP A 129 -36.66 53.19 -7.06
C ASP A 129 -37.71 52.23 -6.42
N ALA A 130 -38.02 52.51 -5.14
CA ALA A 130 -39.26 52.29 -4.38
C ALA A 130 -39.59 50.93 -3.69
N ASN A 131 -39.16 50.86 -2.42
CA ASN A 131 -39.96 50.71 -1.17
C ASN A 131 -41.09 49.65 -1.09
N ASP A 132 -40.90 48.61 -0.26
CA ASP A 132 -41.92 48.18 0.72
C ASP A 132 -41.29 47.41 1.90
N ASP A 133 -42.00 47.45 3.00
CA ASP A 133 -41.61 47.38 4.40
C ASP A 133 -41.35 45.96 4.97
N SER A 134 -40.62 45.98 6.09
CA SER A 134 -40.72 45.09 7.25
C SER A 134 -39.82 43.85 7.36
N THR A 135 -39.04 43.90 8.45
CA THR A 135 -38.80 42.81 9.43
C THR A 135 -37.36 42.25 9.52
N ASN A 136 -36.56 42.95 10.33
CA ASN A 136 -35.60 42.50 11.35
C ASN A 136 -34.61 41.36 11.06
N ASN A 137 -33.38 41.73 10.66
CA ASN A 137 -32.18 40.93 10.90
C ASN A 137 -31.07 41.84 11.46
N ASN A 138 -30.59 41.61 12.68
CA ASN A 138 -29.24 42.01 13.09
C ASN A 138 -28.42 40.78 13.49
N ILE A 139 -27.65 40.33 12.51
CA ILE A 139 -26.38 39.59 12.63
C ILE A 139 -25.46 40.45 13.54
N THR A 140 -24.68 40.00 14.51
CA THR A 140 -23.48 39.15 14.45
C THR A 140 -22.85 39.15 15.86
N THR A 141 -22.27 38.04 16.33
CA THR A 141 -21.04 37.94 17.17
C THR A 141 -20.75 36.43 17.23
N GLU A 142 -19.90 35.88 16.35
CA GLU A 142 -18.46 35.70 16.60
C GLU A 142 -18.19 34.97 17.93
N GLU A 143 -18.27 33.64 17.91
CA GLU A 143 -17.34 32.79 18.68
C GLU A 143 -17.30 31.38 18.03
N SER A 144 -16.44 31.27 17.02
CA SER A 144 -15.82 29.98 16.71
C SER A 144 -14.64 29.83 17.65
N GLU A 145 -14.62 28.76 18.43
CA GLU A 145 -13.44 27.96 18.83
C GLU A 145 -13.70 27.25 20.16
N SER A 146 -14.06 25.97 20.07
CA SER A 146 -13.43 25.02 20.98
C SER A 146 -13.09 23.77 20.19
N VAL A 147 -11.89 23.83 19.62
CA VAL A 147 -11.08 22.65 19.35
C VAL A 147 -11.09 21.81 20.62
N GLN A 148 -11.82 20.70 20.63
CA GLN A 148 -11.63 19.65 21.62
C GLN A 148 -10.20 19.16 21.43
N LYS A 149 -9.27 19.73 22.21
CA LYS A 149 -7.98 19.12 22.44
C LYS A 149 -8.28 17.78 23.08
N ASP A 150 -7.94 16.71 22.38
CA ASP A 150 -7.80 15.38 22.97
C ASP A 150 -6.80 15.50 24.12
N GLU A 151 -7.33 15.78 25.30
CA GLU A 151 -6.58 15.78 26.55
C GLU A 151 -6.34 14.31 26.89
N MET A 152 -5.37 13.71 26.19
CA MET A 152 -4.82 12.41 26.55
C MET A 152 -4.47 12.51 28.04
N PRO A 153 -5.08 11.68 28.91
CA PRO A 153 -4.97 11.85 30.35
C PRO A 153 -3.50 11.88 30.73
N SER A 154 -3.12 12.84 31.57
CA SER A 154 -1.71 13.07 31.94
C SER A 154 -0.99 11.79 32.38
N SER A 155 -1.73 10.83 32.95
CA SER A 155 -1.30 9.47 33.29
C SER A 155 -0.69 8.68 32.12
N PHE A 156 -1.20 8.83 30.89
CA PHE A 156 -0.68 8.14 29.70
C PHE A 156 0.69 8.68 29.29
N ARG A 157 0.89 10.01 29.39
CA ARG A 157 2.17 10.65 29.10
C ARG A 157 3.24 10.21 30.10
N PHE A 158 2.90 10.16 31.39
CA PHE A 158 3.81 9.64 32.42
C PHE A 158 4.14 8.16 32.18
N TRP A 159 3.14 7.33 31.87
CA TRP A 159 3.35 5.91 31.58
C TRP A 159 4.28 5.69 30.38
N MET A 160 4.11 6.48 29.31
CA MET A 160 4.98 6.44 28.13
C MET A 160 6.44 6.81 28.48
N ILE A 161 6.64 7.82 29.34
CA ILE A 161 7.97 8.21 29.83
C ILE A 161 8.61 7.09 30.65
N PHE A 162 7.84 6.45 31.54
CA PHE A 162 8.34 5.29 32.31
C PHE A 162 8.75 4.15 31.37
N LEU A 163 7.92 3.77 30.41
CA LEU A 163 8.23 2.71 29.44
C LEU A 163 9.50 3.03 28.64
N TRP A 164 9.64 4.27 28.18
CA TRP A 164 10.83 4.73 27.46
C TRP A 164 12.08 4.68 28.34
N ALA A 165 12.00 5.13 29.59
CA ALA A 165 13.13 5.10 30.53
C ALA A 165 13.57 3.67 30.85
N PHE A 166 12.63 2.76 31.17
CA PHE A 166 12.95 1.36 31.46
C PHE A 166 13.53 0.64 30.24
N SER A 167 13.00 0.90 29.05
CA SER A 167 13.52 0.35 27.80
C SER A 167 14.95 0.82 27.51
N GLY A 168 15.20 2.13 27.61
CA GLY A 168 16.54 2.71 27.40
C GLY A 168 17.58 2.22 28.41
N VAL A 169 17.23 2.23 29.71
CA VAL A 169 18.13 1.75 30.78
C VAL A 169 18.41 0.25 30.63
N GLY A 170 17.39 -0.56 30.36
CA GLY A 170 17.56 -2.00 30.11
C GLY A 170 18.50 -2.29 28.94
N PHE A 171 18.34 -1.55 27.84
CA PHE A 171 19.21 -1.66 26.68
C PHE A 171 20.67 -1.28 26.98
N LEU A 172 20.88 -0.20 27.74
CA LEU A 172 22.22 0.22 28.19
C LEU A 172 22.90 -0.82 29.09
N VAL A 173 22.16 -1.49 29.97
CA VAL A 173 22.69 -2.57 30.83
C VAL A 173 23.13 -3.76 29.98
N VAL A 174 22.32 -4.18 29.00
CA VAL A 174 22.68 -5.29 28.09
C VAL A 174 23.93 -4.96 27.28
N ILE A 175 24.00 -3.75 26.70
CA ILE A 175 25.20 -3.25 26.02
C ILE A 175 26.40 -3.31 26.97
N PHE A 176 26.28 -2.78 28.19
CA PHE A 176 27.37 -2.77 29.15
C PHE A 176 27.85 -4.18 29.51
N MET A 177 26.93 -5.15 29.66
CA MET A 177 27.28 -6.55 29.91
C MET A 177 28.02 -7.19 28.73
N VAL A 178 27.58 -6.94 27.49
CA VAL A 178 28.22 -7.48 26.28
C VAL A 178 29.63 -6.90 26.11
N TYR A 179 29.79 -5.58 26.26
CA TYR A 179 31.10 -4.92 26.13
C TYR A 179 32.05 -5.27 27.29
N SER A 180 31.53 -5.45 28.52
CA SER A 180 32.34 -5.87 29.67
C SER A 180 32.74 -7.35 29.61
N GLY A 181 31.91 -8.21 29.03
CA GLY A 181 32.23 -9.61 28.76
C GLY A 181 33.39 -9.76 27.78
N HIS A 182 33.51 -8.85 26.80
CA HIS A 182 34.62 -8.86 25.85
C HIS A 182 35.97 -8.45 26.47
N ARG A 183 35.96 -7.58 27.51
CA ARG A 183 37.20 -7.15 28.19
C ARG A 183 37.82 -8.21 29.11
N ARG A 184 37.10 -9.27 29.50
CA ARG A 184 37.65 -10.35 30.37
C ARG A 184 38.46 -11.43 29.64
N ARG A 185 38.60 -11.37 28.31
CA ARG A 185 39.35 -12.37 27.52
C ARG A 185 40.78 -11.94 27.13
N GLY A 186 41.34 -10.95 27.83
CA GLY A 186 42.55 -10.23 27.41
C GLY A 186 43.73 -10.24 28.38
N THR A 187 43.92 -11.24 29.24
CA THR A 187 45.18 -11.38 30.01
C THR A 187 45.56 -12.84 30.26
N ARG A 188 46.15 -13.50 29.27
CA ARG A 188 47.00 -14.68 29.53
C ARG A 188 48.34 -14.48 28.86
N SER A 189 49.28 -13.96 29.65
CA SER A 189 50.69 -13.82 29.34
C SER A 189 51.27 -15.16 28.89
N LYS A 190 51.86 -15.21 27.70
CA LYS A 190 52.69 -16.33 27.24
C LYS A 190 54.16 -16.00 27.51
N GLN A 191 54.69 -16.54 28.60
CA GLN A 191 56.13 -16.76 28.74
C GLN A 191 56.58 -17.83 27.74
N GLY A 192 57.71 -17.57 27.09
CA GLY A 192 58.19 -18.30 25.93
C GLY A 192 58.81 -19.67 26.23
N ARG A 193 58.92 -20.47 25.16
CA ARG A 193 59.98 -21.45 24.98
C ARG A 193 60.22 -21.67 23.48
N ARG A 194 61.41 -21.25 23.03
CA ARG A 194 62.06 -21.69 21.79
C ARG A 194 62.34 -23.20 21.89
N ARG A 195 62.04 -23.96 20.83
CA ARG A 195 62.85 -25.11 20.40
C ARG A 195 62.86 -25.16 18.87
N ARG A 196 64.06 -25.19 18.30
CA ARG A 196 64.37 -25.46 16.89
C ARG A 196 64.32 -26.97 16.64
N SER A 197 63.98 -27.38 15.42
CA SER A 197 64.78 -28.35 14.65
C SER A 197 64.38 -28.30 13.16
N LEU A 198 65.41 -28.32 12.31
CA LEU A 198 65.37 -28.36 10.86
C LEU A 198 65.29 -29.81 10.34
N HIS A 199 64.76 -29.93 9.12
CA HIS A 199 65.12 -30.87 8.05
C HIS A 199 64.41 -32.25 7.93
N SER A 200 63.88 -32.51 6.71
CA SER A 200 64.10 -33.71 5.87
C SER A 200 62.85 -34.47 5.36
N GLY A 201 62.71 -34.50 4.02
CA GLY A 201 62.04 -35.54 3.21
C GLY A 201 60.51 -35.48 3.15
N PHE A 202 59.80 -35.83 2.07
CA PHE A 202 60.13 -36.54 0.83
C PHE A 202 58.86 -36.45 -0.07
N MET A 203 59.02 -36.55 -1.40
CA MET A 203 58.00 -36.34 -2.44
C MET A 203 56.78 -37.26 -2.34
N GLU A 204 55.61 -36.83 -2.87
CA GLU A 204 54.98 -37.50 -4.01
C GLU A 204 53.90 -36.62 -4.66
N MET A 205 53.97 -36.53 -5.99
CA MET A 205 53.08 -35.78 -6.86
C MET A 205 52.50 -36.79 -7.85
N ASN A 206 51.18 -36.86 -8.02
CA ASN A 206 50.62 -37.52 -9.19
C ASN A 206 49.24 -36.95 -9.53
N GLY A 207 49.21 -36.17 -10.60
CA GLY A 207 48.03 -36.01 -11.44
C GLY A 207 48.06 -37.05 -12.56
N ARG A 208 46.88 -37.37 -13.11
CA ARG A 208 46.78 -37.84 -14.49
C ARG A 208 45.40 -37.56 -15.05
N ASP A 209 45.36 -36.56 -15.94
CA ASP A 209 44.40 -36.42 -17.01
C ASP A 209 44.41 -37.64 -17.93
N ARG A 210 43.25 -37.94 -18.53
CA ARG A 210 43.16 -38.49 -19.88
C ARG A 210 42.00 -37.85 -20.62
N ARG A 211 42.36 -37.13 -21.69
CA ARG A 211 41.54 -36.60 -22.77
C ARG A 211 42.05 -37.21 -24.07
N SER A 212 41.13 -37.67 -24.93
CA SER A 212 41.25 -37.89 -26.39
C SER A 212 40.21 -38.97 -26.78
N ASP A 213 39.43 -38.93 -27.85
CA ASP A 213 39.22 -38.05 -29.01
C ASP A 213 37.89 -38.51 -29.68
N VAL A 214 37.02 -37.62 -30.19
CA VAL A 214 36.80 -37.25 -31.61
C VAL A 214 36.52 -38.40 -32.61
N SER A 215 35.32 -38.28 -33.23
CA SER A 215 34.86 -38.61 -34.61
C SER A 215 34.54 -40.04 -35.05
N LEU A 216 33.25 -40.27 -35.37
CA LEU A 216 32.73 -40.44 -36.73
C LEU A 216 31.27 -39.94 -36.79
#